data_AF-J5KAB5-F1
#
_entry.id   AF-J5KAB5-F1
#
_cell.length_a   1.000
_cell.length_b   1.000
_cell.length_c   1.000
_cell.angle_alpha   90.00
_cell.angle_beta   90.00
_cell.angle_gamma   90.00
#
_symmetry.space_group_name_H-M   'P 1'
#
loop_
_entity.id
_entity.type
_entity.pdbx_description
1 polymer ?
#
loop_
_entity_poly.entity_id
_entity_poly.type
_entity_poly.pdbx_seq_one_letter_code
_entity_poly.pdbx_strand_id
1 'polypeptide(L)'
;MKKIIPLLTIVMFAIPSVNAGVDFSIKENISFDGKIATVKTSKKFRNVEACQKLCESRNSCAAFVLNTKAGSCTILKSVTDEDAKEGVTSGSKS
;
A
#
# COMPACT_ATOMS: atom_id res chain seq x y z
N MET A 1 2.91 -38.72 -48.37
CA MET A 1 2.43 -37.34 -48.59
C MET A 1 2.24 -36.71 -47.22
N LYS A 2 2.98 -35.63 -46.93
CA LYS A 2 3.07 -34.99 -45.61
C LYS A 2 2.01 -33.89 -45.51
N LYS A 3 1.02 -34.04 -44.64
CA LYS A 3 0.11 -32.96 -44.23
C LYS A 3 -0.23 -33.14 -42.75
N ILE A 4 0.68 -32.63 -41.93
CA ILE A 4 0.55 -32.46 -40.49
C ILE A 4 -0.37 -31.25 -40.31
N ILE A 5 -1.52 -31.40 -39.66
CA ILE A 5 -2.47 -30.30 -39.42
C ILE A 5 -2.74 -30.26 -37.90
N PRO A 6 -2.63 -29.08 -37.27
CA PRO A 6 -1.99 -28.95 -35.97
C PRO A 6 -2.96 -29.15 -34.80
N LEU A 7 -2.44 -29.81 -33.76
CA LEU A 7 -2.98 -29.83 -32.41
C LEU A 7 -3.17 -28.38 -31.95
N LEU A 8 -4.44 -27.97 -31.83
CA LEU A 8 -4.86 -26.65 -31.41
C LEU A 8 -4.58 -26.52 -29.90
N THR A 9 -3.31 -26.31 -29.54
CA THR A 9 -2.90 -25.96 -28.19
C THR A 9 -3.38 -24.54 -27.91
N ILE A 10 -4.56 -24.43 -27.32
CA ILE A 10 -5.00 -23.25 -26.60
C ILE A 10 -3.97 -23.02 -25.48
N VAL A 11 -2.97 -22.18 -25.75
CA VAL A 11 -2.19 -21.54 -24.69
C VAL A 11 -3.16 -20.58 -24.02
N MET A 12 -3.81 -21.09 -22.97
CA MET A 12 -4.52 -20.27 -22.01
C MET A 12 -3.44 -19.51 -21.25
N PHE A 13 -3.07 -18.36 -21.79
CA PHE A 13 -2.24 -17.37 -21.12
C PHE A 13 -2.99 -17.05 -19.82
N ALA A 14 -2.57 -17.68 -18.71
CA ALA A 14 -2.96 -17.27 -17.39
C ALA A 14 -2.40 -15.86 -17.23
N ILE A 15 -3.22 -14.87 -17.57
CA ILE A 15 -2.94 -13.48 -17.30
C ILE A 15 -2.85 -13.43 -15.78
N PRO A 16 -1.68 -13.14 -15.17
CA PRO A 16 -1.69 -12.80 -13.77
C PRO A 16 -2.56 -11.54 -13.70
N SER A 17 -3.65 -11.62 -12.96
CA SER A 17 -4.42 -10.45 -12.57
C SER A 17 -3.45 -9.52 -11.87
N VAL A 18 -2.90 -8.54 -12.60
CA VAL A 18 -2.14 -7.46 -12.00
C VAL A 18 -3.17 -6.65 -11.23
N ASN A 19 -3.38 -7.02 -9.98
CA ASN A 19 -3.93 -6.09 -9.02
C ASN A 19 -2.91 -4.95 -9.03
N ALA A 20 -3.27 -3.84 -9.68
CA ALA A 20 -2.55 -2.58 -9.58
C ALA A 20 -2.71 -2.06 -8.14
N GLY A 21 -2.22 -2.84 -7.17
CA GLY A 21 -2.02 -2.44 -5.81
C GLY A 21 -0.92 -1.41 -5.88
N VAL A 22 -1.26 -0.21 -5.47
CA VAL A 22 -0.31 0.88 -5.39
C VAL A 22 0.87 0.39 -4.55
N ASP A 23 2.08 0.40 -5.12
CA ASP A 23 3.26 -0.08 -4.41
C ASP A 23 3.56 0.90 -3.29
N PHE A 24 3.47 0.43 -2.06
CA PHE A 24 3.80 1.21 -0.89
C PHE A 24 5.13 0.72 -0.34
N SER A 25 6.11 1.63 -0.23
CA SER A 25 7.35 1.37 0.46
C SER A 25 7.11 1.36 1.98
N ILE A 26 6.84 0.17 2.52
CA ILE A 26 6.59 -0.03 3.96
C ILE A 26 7.90 0.04 4.74
N LYS A 27 7.91 0.86 5.80
CA LYS A 27 8.98 0.94 6.79
C LYS A 27 8.45 0.70 8.18
N GLU A 28 8.90 -0.41 8.77
CA GLU A 28 8.58 -0.77 10.14
C GLU A 28 9.46 0.00 11.12
N ASN A 29 8.87 0.35 12.26
CA ASN A 29 9.50 1.15 13.32
C ASN A 29 9.96 2.53 12.85
N ILE A 30 9.32 3.08 11.83
CA ILE A 30 9.56 4.42 11.32
C ILE A 30 8.23 5.17 11.32
N SER A 31 8.25 6.41 11.79
CA SER A 31 7.17 7.38 11.73
C SER A 31 7.55 8.47 10.74
N PHE A 32 6.77 8.64 9.68
CA PHE A 32 6.93 9.80 8.81
C PHE A 32 6.33 11.04 9.44
N ASP A 33 7.03 12.17 9.28
CA ASP A 33 6.54 13.49 9.61
C ASP A 33 6.30 14.32 8.34
N GLY A 34 5.39 15.27 8.43
CA GLY A 34 5.11 16.21 7.36
C GLY A 34 3.69 16.73 7.37
N LYS A 35 3.18 17.08 6.19
CA LYS A 35 1.85 17.69 6.09
C LYS A 35 0.77 16.64 6.28
N ILE A 36 0.12 16.63 7.44
CA ILE A 36 -0.99 15.71 7.73
C ILE A 36 -2.23 16.09 6.90
N ALA A 37 -2.76 15.12 6.16
CA ALA A 37 -4.04 15.21 5.46
C ALA A 37 -5.21 14.88 6.40
N THR A 38 -5.07 13.81 7.17
CA THR A 38 -6.15 13.26 7.99
C THR A 38 -5.57 12.26 8.98
N VAL A 39 -6.09 12.25 10.20
CA VAL A 39 -5.84 11.19 11.18
C VAL A 39 -7.14 10.43 11.42
N LYS A 40 -7.10 9.11 11.27
CA LYS A 40 -8.21 8.20 11.54
C LYS A 40 -7.82 7.28 12.68
N THR A 41 -8.47 7.46 13.82
CA THR A 41 -8.32 6.59 14.99
C THR A 41 -9.51 5.66 15.09
N SER A 42 -9.31 4.36 14.86
CA SER A 42 -10.36 3.35 15.00
C SER A 42 -9.75 1.95 15.03
N LYS A 43 -10.42 0.99 15.68
CA LYS A 43 -9.94 -0.40 15.74
C LYS A 43 -9.69 -1.02 14.36
N LYS A 44 -10.47 -0.62 13.34
CA LYS A 44 -10.30 -1.06 11.95
C LYS A 44 -9.04 -0.53 11.25
N PHE A 45 -8.42 0.53 11.78
CA PHE A 45 -7.21 1.15 11.23
C PHE A 45 -5.96 0.72 12.00
N ARG A 46 -5.98 -0.45 12.66
CA ARG A 46 -4.83 -1.08 13.32
C ARG A 46 -3.97 -1.94 12.38
N ASN A 47 -4.30 -1.96 11.09
CA ASN A 47 -3.69 -2.82 10.09
C ASN A 47 -3.16 -1.97 8.94
N VAL A 48 -2.03 -2.38 8.36
CA VAL A 48 -1.38 -1.67 7.24
C VAL A 48 -2.32 -1.59 6.04
N GLU A 49 -2.99 -2.68 5.70
CA GLU A 49 -3.92 -2.73 4.56
C GLU A 49 -5.09 -1.74 4.67
N ALA A 50 -5.58 -1.51 5.89
CA ALA A 50 -6.65 -0.53 6.12
C ALA A 50 -6.14 0.91 5.97
N CYS A 51 -4.90 1.18 6.37
CA CYS A 51 -4.23 2.46 6.13
C CYS A 51 -3.94 2.68 4.66
N GLN A 52 -3.45 1.66 3.96
CA GLN A 52 -3.19 1.70 2.52
C GLN A 52 -4.48 2.02 1.77
N LYS A 53 -5.57 1.27 2.01
CA LYS A 53 -6.87 1.55 1.37
C LYS A 53 -7.37 2.97 1.65
N LEU A 54 -7.16 3.49 2.86
CA LEU A 54 -7.51 4.86 3.20
C LEU A 54 -6.65 5.87 2.43
N CYS A 55 -5.36 5.60 2.30
CA CYS A 55 -4.42 6.39 1.53
C CYS A 55 -4.78 6.35 0.03
N GLU A 56 -5.04 5.18 -0.54
CA GLU A 56 -5.45 4.99 -1.95
C GLU A 56 -6.76 5.71 -2.27
N SER A 57 -7.71 5.71 -1.33
CA SER A 57 -8.97 6.46 -1.46
C SER A 57 -8.75 7.98 -1.51
N ARG A 58 -7.56 8.47 -1.15
CA ARG A 58 -7.20 9.89 -1.15
C ARG A 58 -6.12 10.15 -2.20
N ASN A 59 -6.50 10.85 -3.27
CA ASN A 59 -5.53 11.27 -4.29
C ASN A 59 -4.38 12.12 -3.74
N SER A 60 -4.62 12.85 -2.64
CA SER A 60 -3.59 13.65 -1.97
C SER A 60 -2.76 12.87 -0.96
N CYS A 61 -2.83 11.54 -0.92
CA CYS A 61 -1.98 10.75 -0.04
C CYS A 61 -0.61 10.53 -0.68
N ALA A 62 0.43 11.04 -0.03
CA ALA A 62 1.81 10.71 -0.36
C ALA A 62 2.34 9.59 0.54
N ALA A 63 1.89 9.53 1.79
CA ALA A 63 2.27 8.47 2.71
C ALA A 63 1.25 8.26 3.82
N PHE A 64 1.33 7.13 4.51
CA PHE A 64 0.59 6.85 5.72
C PHE A 64 1.51 6.44 6.87
N VAL A 65 1.04 6.62 8.09
CA VAL A 65 1.72 6.27 9.33
C VAL A 65 0.72 5.53 10.20
N LEU A 66 0.93 4.22 10.34
CA LEU A 66 0.15 3.35 11.21
C LEU A 66 0.81 3.28 12.58
N ASN A 67 0.12 3.76 13.60
CA ASN A 67 0.53 3.54 14.98
C ASN A 67 -0.26 2.36 15.55
N THR A 68 0.37 1.18 15.67
CA THR A 68 -0.30 -0.03 16.16
C THR A 68 -0.59 0.05 17.66
N LYS A 69 0.25 0.74 18.44
CA LYS A 69 0.06 0.99 19.87
C LYS A 69 -1.19 1.86 20.12
N ALA A 70 -1.32 2.97 19.41
CA ALA A 70 -2.45 3.88 19.53
C ALA A 70 -3.70 3.39 18.76
N GLY A 71 -3.51 2.57 17.72
CA GLY A 71 -4.56 2.21 16.78
C GLY A 71 -5.06 3.37 15.94
N SER A 72 -4.13 4.21 15.49
CA SER A 72 -4.40 5.35 14.62
C SER A 72 -3.65 5.23 13.31
N CYS A 73 -4.29 5.71 12.26
CA CYS A 73 -3.73 5.83 10.93
C CYS A 73 -3.67 7.30 10.53
N THR A 74 -2.48 7.81 10.35
CA THR A 74 -2.23 9.18 9.90
C THR A 74 -1.91 9.14 8.42
N ILE A 75 -2.63 9.93 7.64
CA ILE A 75 -2.39 10.11 6.20
C ILE A 75 -1.66 11.43 6.02
N LEU A 76 -0.54 11.41 5.29
CA LEU A 76 0.32 12.54 4.98
C LEU A 76 0.16 12.91 3.50
N LYS A 77 0.06 14.22 3.24
CA LYS A 77 0.11 14.82 1.90
C LYS A 77 1.52 14.93 1.34
N SER A 78 2.50 15.02 2.22
CA SER A 78 3.92 15.06 1.89
C SER A 78 4.70 14.61 3.11
N VAL A 79 5.78 13.86 2.89
CA VAL A 79 6.76 13.48 3.91
C VAL A 79 7.88 14.51 3.86
N THR A 80 8.23 15.09 5.00
CA THR A 80 9.37 16.00 5.15
C THR A 80 10.48 15.38 5.97
N ASP A 81 10.15 14.45 6.86
CA ASP A 81 11.11 13.81 7.76
C ASP A 81 10.68 12.37 8.10
N GLU A 82 11.63 11.57 8.59
CA GLU A 82 11.43 10.16 8.94
C GLU A 82 12.13 9.89 10.28
N ASP A 83 11.37 9.53 11.32
CA ASP A 83 11.90 9.30 12.66
C ASP A 83 11.70 7.84 13.09
N ALA A 84 12.67 7.28 13.82
CA ALA A 84 12.60 5.92 14.32
C ALA A 84 11.66 5.81 15.51
N LYS A 85 10.54 5.11 15.34
CA LYS A 85 9.50 4.97 16.36
C LYS A 85 8.94 3.57 16.45
N GLU A 86 9.24 2.89 17.55
CA GLU A 86 8.79 1.52 17.79
C GLU A 86 7.26 1.37 17.84
N GLY A 87 6.75 0.34 17.17
CA GLY A 87 5.30 0.11 17.06
C GLY A 87 4.58 1.10 16.15
N VAL A 88 5.33 1.79 15.30
CA VAL A 88 4.80 2.59 14.19
C VAL A 88 5.32 2.01 12.88
N THR A 89 4.41 1.84 11.92
CA THR A 89 4.72 1.37 10.57
C THR A 89 4.28 2.43 9.59
N SER A 90 5.21 3.01 8.85
CA SER A 90 4.89 4.00 7.82
C SER A 90 4.97 3.39 6.43
N GLY A 91 4.26 3.96 5.47
CA GLY A 91 4.32 3.53 4.07
C GLY A 91 4.15 4.73 3.15
N SER A 92 5.12 4.96 2.27
CA SER A 92 5.03 6.00 1.24
C SER A 92 4.60 5.39 -0.08
N LYS A 93 3.83 6.15 -0.85
CA LYS A 93 3.44 5.77 -2.21
C LYS A 93 4.66 5.94 -3.13
N SER A 94 5.09 4.84 -3.74
CA SER A 94 6.16 4.79 -4.74
C SER A 94 5.65 5.20 -6.13
#